data_AF-A0A6J8A9N9-F1
#
_entry.id   AF-A0A6J8A9N9-F1
#
_cell.length_a   1.000
_cell.length_b   1.000
_cell.length_c   1.000
_cell.angle_alpha   90.00
_cell.angle_beta   90.00
_cell.angle_gamma   90.00
#
_symmetry.space_group_name_H-M   'P 1'
#
loop_
_entity.id
_entity.type
_entity.pdbx_description
1 polymer ?
#
loop_
_entity_poly.entity_id
_entity_poly.type
_entity_poly.pdbx_seq_one_letter_code
_entity_poly.pdbx_strand_id
1 'polypeptide(L)'
;MCDITVRPEEEKGIEILKDTKKNVRLFANKIRCEQSEYLDEEPLNRELFERWYCKVVDFLDQAVQLLNLLINEAFDDIENKKQTSLLHIKEASFTYLFMKFTEICFLSPEIGEGDKTNLWIRNKKVGCLPDVHYWQQSSIPNRNVLMMLAEFKSTALKTSEDTVESEEFSSTEDISTTDSTSTSTSYHKKPEKSPWIHSKIHPDVLAQFGHEMLAECHNSIFVPETLGIMCMKTKIIFSYLQLSNKHYRDLKGYEPGAVENMCSHIQYTQIFDIMEAEDRNQLLDVFFWLDKKEIEPFTR
;
A
#
# COMPACT_ATOMS: atom_id res chain seq x y z
N MET A 1 15.45 21.54 37.26
CA MET A 1 15.44 20.15 36.78
C MET A 1 13.99 19.73 36.74
N CYS A 2 13.41 19.59 35.55
CA CYS A 2 12.13 18.91 35.43
C CYS A 2 12.46 17.43 35.28
N ASP A 3 11.94 16.57 36.15
CA ASP A 3 11.98 15.12 35.93
C ASP A 3 11.12 14.84 34.69
N ILE A 4 11.79 14.58 33.57
CA ILE A 4 11.13 14.14 32.35
C ILE A 4 10.91 12.63 32.53
N THR A 5 9.76 12.27 33.09
CA THR A 5 9.34 10.87 33.16
C THR A 5 8.89 10.43 31.78
N VAL A 6 9.53 9.38 31.24
CA VAL A 6 9.07 8.66 30.05
C VAL A 6 7.60 8.30 30.24
N ARG A 7 6.77 8.40 29.18
CA ARG A 7 5.40 7.93 29.30
C ARG A 7 5.45 6.42 29.51
N PRO A 8 4.89 5.87 30.61
CA PRO A 8 4.97 4.44 30.91
C PRO A 8 4.43 3.53 29.80
N GLU A 9 3.61 4.08 28.89
CA GLU A 9 3.01 3.36 27.77
C GLU A 9 4.01 3.01 26.65
N GLU A 10 5.02 3.86 26.40
CA GLU A 10 6.00 3.64 25.32
C GLU A 10 7.04 2.58 25.71
N GLU A 11 7.54 2.62 26.95
CA GLU A 11 8.42 1.59 27.50
C GLU A 11 7.74 0.22 27.53
N LYS A 12 6.44 0.20 27.88
CA LYS A 12 5.60 -0.99 27.83
C LYS A 12 5.51 -1.57 26.42
N GLY A 13 5.44 -0.72 25.39
CA GLY A 13 5.46 -1.17 23.99
C GLY A 13 6.74 -1.93 23.63
N ILE A 14 7.90 -1.43 24.03
CA ILE A 14 9.19 -2.11 23.82
C ILE A 14 9.26 -3.44 24.58
N GLU A 15 8.81 -3.45 25.83
CA GLU A 15 8.79 -4.67 26.65
C GLU A 15 7.91 -5.76 26.00
N ILE A 16 6.71 -5.38 25.53
CA ILE A 16 5.81 -6.28 24.80
C ILE A 16 6.49 -6.87 23.56
N LEU A 17 7.20 -6.06 22.77
CA LEU A 17 7.91 -6.57 21.58
C LEU A 17 9.06 -7.52 21.95
N LYS A 18 9.82 -7.21 23.00
CA LYS A 18 10.90 -8.07 23.50
C LYS A 18 10.36 -9.42 24.00
N ASP A 19 9.25 -9.39 24.73
CA ASP A 19 8.58 -10.60 25.21
C ASP A 19 7.98 -11.41 24.06
N THR A 20 7.36 -10.74 23.08
CA THR A 20 6.86 -11.38 21.86
C THR A 20 7.99 -12.10 21.13
N LYS A 21 9.15 -11.44 20.95
CA LYS A 21 10.33 -12.04 20.33
C LYS A 21 10.83 -13.26 21.11
N LYS A 22 10.86 -13.20 22.44
CA LYS A 22 11.21 -14.32 23.30
C LYS A 22 10.23 -15.49 23.12
N ASN A 23 8.93 -15.22 23.05
CA ASN A 23 7.90 -16.23 22.85
C ASN A 23 8.00 -16.89 21.47
N VAL A 24 8.26 -16.12 20.40
CA VAL A 24 8.50 -16.66 19.05
C VAL A 24 9.71 -17.60 19.05
N ARG A 25 10.80 -17.26 19.76
CA ARG A 25 11.98 -18.14 19.90
C ARG A 25 11.65 -19.43 20.64
N LEU A 26 10.88 -19.35 21.73
CA LEU A 26 10.44 -20.53 22.48
C LEU A 26 9.55 -21.44 21.63
N PHE A 27 8.61 -20.85 20.89
CA PHE A 27 7.76 -21.58 19.95
C PHE A 27 8.58 -22.27 18.86
N ALA A 28 9.53 -21.56 18.24
CA ALA A 28 10.37 -22.16 17.21
C ALA A 28 11.23 -23.30 17.74
N ASN A 29 11.77 -23.18 18.95
CA ASN A 29 12.49 -24.28 19.59
C ASN A 29 11.58 -25.48 19.87
N LYS A 30 10.34 -25.24 20.29
CA LYS A 30 9.34 -26.31 20.46
C LYS A 30 9.08 -27.04 19.13
N ILE A 31 8.79 -26.32 18.06
CA ILE A 31 8.56 -26.90 16.72
C ILE A 31 9.80 -27.68 16.24
N ARG A 32 11.02 -27.17 16.47
CA ARG A 32 12.27 -27.88 16.14
C ARG A 32 12.47 -29.18 16.94
N CYS A 33 11.97 -29.25 18.18
CA CYS A 33 12.04 -30.46 19.00
C CYS A 33 10.95 -31.48 18.61
N GLU A 34 9.77 -30.99 18.21
CA GLU A 34 8.59 -31.79 17.89
C GLU A 34 8.40 -31.95 16.36
N GLN A 35 9.50 -31.93 15.57
CA GLN A 35 9.47 -31.84 14.10
C GLN A 35 8.49 -32.78 13.41
N SER A 36 8.44 -34.05 13.83
CA SER A 36 7.57 -35.07 13.24
C SER A 36 6.07 -34.82 13.45
N GLU A 37 5.71 -34.03 14.47
CA GLU A 37 4.31 -33.74 14.80
C GLU A 37 3.76 -32.53 14.03
N TYR A 38 4.61 -31.55 13.69
CA TYR A 38 4.14 -30.26 13.16
C TYR A 38 4.50 -29.98 11.71
N LEU A 39 5.58 -30.56 11.17
CA LEU A 39 6.12 -30.15 9.87
C LEU A 39 6.01 -31.20 8.77
N ASP A 40 5.37 -32.34 9.04
CA ASP A 40 5.50 -33.57 8.23
C ASP A 40 7.00 -33.95 8.04
N GLU A 41 7.30 -35.14 7.52
CA GLU A 41 8.69 -35.50 7.20
C GLU A 41 9.22 -34.79 5.94
N GLU A 42 8.46 -33.86 5.37
CA GLU A 42 8.85 -33.14 4.15
C GLU A 42 9.92 -32.07 4.44
N PRO A 43 11.13 -32.16 3.84
CA PRO A 43 12.19 -31.19 4.05
C PRO A 43 11.80 -29.74 3.70
N LEU A 44 10.88 -29.55 2.75
CA LEU A 44 10.40 -28.25 2.29
C LEU A 44 9.67 -27.49 3.40
N ASN A 45 8.80 -28.15 4.16
CA ASN A 45 8.05 -27.52 5.25
C ASN A 45 9.00 -26.99 6.34
N ARG A 46 10.06 -27.74 6.62
CA ARG A 46 11.11 -27.31 7.55
C ARG A 46 11.87 -26.09 7.05
N GLU A 47 12.24 -26.07 5.77
CA GLU A 47 12.92 -24.91 5.18
C GLU A 47 12.04 -23.66 5.21
N LEU A 48 10.76 -23.79 4.82
CA LEU A 48 9.79 -22.70 4.84
C LEU A 48 9.56 -22.16 6.26
N PHE A 49 9.45 -23.07 7.24
CA PHE A 49 9.33 -22.69 8.65
C PHE A 49 10.54 -21.91 9.15
N GLU A 50 11.76 -22.38 8.88
CA GLU A 50 12.98 -21.71 9.30
C GLU A 50 13.13 -20.34 8.64
N ARG A 51 12.79 -20.24 7.34
CA ARG A 51 12.77 -18.98 6.61
C ARG A 51 11.77 -18.00 7.23
N TRP A 52 10.53 -18.42 7.43
CA TRP A 52 9.49 -17.62 8.08
C TRP A 52 9.93 -17.14 9.47
N TYR A 53 10.42 -18.05 10.32
CA TYR A 53 10.90 -17.73 11.66
C TYR A 53 11.99 -16.66 11.64
N CYS A 54 12.97 -16.79 10.74
CA CYS A 54 14.03 -15.78 10.59
C CYS A 54 13.46 -14.41 10.22
N LYS A 55 12.48 -14.36 9.31
CA LYS A 55 11.83 -13.10 8.90
C LYS A 55 11.01 -12.46 10.02
N VAL A 56 10.27 -13.25 10.81
CA VAL A 56 9.54 -12.74 11.99
C VAL A 56 10.50 -12.14 13.01
N VAL A 57 11.62 -12.82 13.30
CA VAL A 57 12.62 -12.31 14.25
C VAL A 57 13.27 -11.02 13.75
N ASP A 58 13.63 -10.94 12.46
CA ASP A 58 14.19 -9.72 11.85
C ASP A 58 13.18 -8.57 11.93
N PHE A 59 11.92 -8.78 11.55
CA PHE A 59 10.86 -7.78 11.68
C PHE A 59 10.72 -7.25 13.12
N LEU A 60 10.67 -8.15 14.12
CA LEU A 60 10.57 -7.74 15.53
C LEU A 60 11.79 -6.92 15.97
N ASP A 61 12.99 -7.25 15.48
CA ASP A 61 14.20 -6.47 15.76
C ASP A 61 14.14 -5.07 15.15
N GLN A 62 13.63 -4.93 13.93
CA GLN A 62 13.46 -3.63 13.28
C GLN A 62 12.36 -2.80 13.96
N ALA A 63 11.26 -3.43 14.38
CA ALA A 63 10.19 -2.77 15.13
C ALA A 63 10.69 -2.21 16.46
N VAL A 64 11.49 -2.98 17.21
CA VAL A 64 12.13 -2.51 18.45
C VAL A 64 13.09 -1.35 18.17
N GLN A 65 13.89 -1.42 17.11
CA GLN A 65 14.78 -0.33 16.73
C GLN A 65 14.01 0.95 16.40
N LEU A 66 12.93 0.86 15.62
CA LEU A 66 12.08 1.99 15.30
C LEU A 66 11.44 2.63 16.55
N LEU A 67 10.91 1.81 17.47
CA LEU A 67 10.35 2.32 18.73
C LEU A 67 11.41 3.02 19.59
N ASN A 68 12.63 2.49 19.67
CA ASN A 68 13.71 3.17 20.40
C ASN A 68 14.04 4.53 19.75
N LEU A 69 14.06 4.62 18.42
CA LEU A 69 14.28 5.89 17.72
C LEU A 69 13.15 6.89 18.01
N LEU A 70 11.88 6.45 17.94
CA LEU A 70 10.70 7.25 18.30
C LEU A 70 10.81 7.84 19.71
N ILE A 71 11.17 7.00 20.68
CA ILE A 71 11.27 7.40 22.07
C ILE A 71 12.44 8.38 22.27
N ASN A 72 13.60 8.08 21.70
CA ASN A 72 14.78 8.95 21.84
C ASN A 72 14.57 10.33 21.19
N GLU A 73 13.98 10.40 20.00
CA GLU A 73 13.66 11.67 19.36
C GLU A 73 12.63 12.49 20.16
N ALA A 74 11.65 11.83 20.79
CA ALA A 74 10.69 12.50 21.66
C ALA A 74 11.37 13.14 22.88
N PHE A 75 12.45 12.56 23.41
CA PHE A 75 13.23 13.15 24.50
C PHE A 75 14.03 14.38 24.07
N ASP A 76 14.71 14.29 22.92
CA ASP A 76 15.55 15.37 22.41
C ASP A 76 14.72 16.64 22.12
N ASP A 77 13.48 16.48 21.65
CA ASP A 77 12.54 17.58 21.42
C ASP A 77 12.13 18.31 22.71
N ILE A 78 11.91 17.56 23.79
CA ILE A 78 11.53 18.12 25.10
C ILE A 78 12.69 18.89 25.70
N GLU A 79 13.91 18.34 25.65
CA GLU A 79 15.09 18.96 26.24
C GLU A 79 15.48 20.25 25.51
N ASN A 80 15.39 20.26 24.18
CA ASN A 80 15.84 21.39 23.37
C ASN A 80 14.77 22.48 23.13
N LYS A 81 13.52 22.28 23.59
CA LYS A 81 12.37 23.17 23.32
C LYS A 81 12.22 23.56 21.84
N LYS A 82 12.75 22.75 20.92
CA LYS A 82 12.63 22.96 19.49
C LYS A 82 11.49 22.09 19.00
N GLN A 83 10.37 22.72 18.67
CA GLN A 83 9.14 22.06 18.27
C GLN A 83 9.18 21.51 16.82
N THR A 84 10.34 21.01 16.38
CA THR A 84 10.59 20.76 14.96
C THR A 84 11.11 19.35 14.60
N SER A 85 11.45 18.46 15.54
CA SER A 85 12.21 17.24 15.19
C SER A 85 11.43 15.93 15.19
N LEU A 86 10.26 15.81 15.81
CA LEU A 86 9.41 14.61 15.66
C LEU A 86 8.95 14.33 14.21
N LEU A 87 9.27 15.25 13.29
CA LEU A 87 9.15 15.15 11.83
C LEU A 87 10.33 14.43 11.15
N HIS A 88 11.34 13.95 11.89
CA HIS A 88 12.58 13.42 11.30
C HIS A 88 12.76 11.91 11.30
N ILE A 89 11.85 11.15 11.89
CA ILE A 89 11.73 9.75 11.49
C ILE A 89 11.33 9.75 10.03
N LYS A 90 12.31 9.40 9.20
CA LYS A 90 12.16 9.38 7.76
C LYS A 90 11.09 8.37 7.42
N GLU A 91 10.21 8.73 6.50
CA GLU A 91 9.26 7.81 5.86
C GLU A 91 9.92 6.47 5.53
N ALA A 92 11.15 6.52 5.00
CA ALA A 92 12.02 5.38 4.74
C ALA A 92 12.12 4.35 5.88
N SER A 93 12.05 4.74 7.16
CA SER A 93 12.06 3.82 8.29
C SER A 93 10.76 3.03 8.41
N PHE A 94 9.61 3.65 8.13
CA PHE A 94 8.33 2.96 8.06
C PHE A 94 8.24 2.09 6.80
N THR A 95 8.71 2.59 5.66
CA THR A 95 8.83 1.81 4.41
C THR A 95 9.66 0.56 4.64
N TYR A 96 10.82 0.68 5.28
CA TYR A 96 11.68 -0.44 5.61
C TYR A 96 11.02 -1.42 6.58
N LEU A 97 10.34 -0.93 7.63
CA LEU A 97 9.60 -1.80 8.55
C LEU A 97 8.49 -2.57 7.81
N PHE A 98 7.79 -1.91 6.89
CA PHE A 98 6.76 -2.54 6.08
C PHE A 98 7.34 -3.58 5.12
N MET A 99 8.47 -3.30 4.46
CA MET A 99 9.21 -4.29 3.67
C MET A 99 9.51 -5.53 4.54
N LYS A 100 10.01 -5.33 5.76
CA LYS A 100 10.30 -6.44 6.68
C LYS A 100 9.07 -7.21 7.11
N PHE A 101 7.94 -6.54 7.32
CA PHE A 101 6.66 -7.19 7.57
C PHE A 101 6.25 -8.08 6.39
N THR A 102 6.32 -7.56 5.17
CA THR A 102 5.95 -8.33 3.97
C THR A 102 6.88 -9.51 3.69
N GLU A 103 8.14 -9.46 4.12
CA GLU A 103 9.06 -10.62 4.05
C GLU A 103 8.56 -11.82 4.88
N ILE A 104 7.78 -11.59 5.94
CA ILE A 104 7.14 -12.67 6.73
C ILE A 104 6.17 -13.47 5.85
N CYS A 105 5.57 -12.82 4.85
CA CYS A 105 4.66 -13.42 3.89
C CYS A 105 5.38 -13.95 2.64
N PHE A 106 6.68 -14.22 2.74
CA PHE A 106 7.54 -14.73 1.65
C PHE A 106 7.65 -13.82 0.41
N LEU A 107 7.24 -12.55 0.55
CA LEU A 107 7.53 -11.54 -0.45
C LEU A 107 9.00 -11.11 -0.33
N SER A 108 9.62 -10.79 -1.45
CA SER A 108 10.98 -10.27 -1.54
C SER A 108 10.89 -8.80 -1.97
N PRO A 109 10.71 -7.87 -1.03
CA PRO A 109 10.69 -6.45 -1.34
C PRO A 109 12.09 -5.97 -1.76
N GLU A 110 12.12 -5.07 -2.72
CA GLU A 110 13.29 -4.36 -3.22
C GLU A 110 12.93 -2.89 -3.37
N ILE A 111 13.85 -2.00 -3.01
CA ILE A 111 13.62 -0.56 -3.19
C ILE A 111 13.60 -0.29 -4.70
N GLY A 112 12.63 0.48 -5.20
CA GLY A 112 12.52 0.83 -6.62
C GLY A 112 13.57 1.84 -7.11
N GLU A 113 14.78 1.79 -6.57
CA GLU A 113 15.89 2.65 -6.98
C GLU A 113 16.53 2.14 -8.28
N GLY A 114 16.29 2.82 -9.41
CA GLY A 114 17.14 2.71 -10.59
C GLY A 114 16.41 2.81 -11.93
N ASP A 115 15.28 2.12 -12.06
CA ASP A 115 14.59 2.00 -13.34
C ASP A 115 13.31 2.83 -13.34
N LYS A 116 13.45 4.10 -13.74
CA LYS A 116 12.30 4.95 -14.00
C LYS A 116 11.55 4.44 -15.24
N THR A 117 10.47 3.71 -15.02
CA THR A 117 9.54 3.37 -16.09
C THR A 117 8.89 4.64 -16.61
N ASN A 118 8.91 4.84 -17.93
CA ASN A 118 8.24 5.98 -18.54
C ASN A 118 7.11 5.50 -19.43
N LEU A 119 5.91 6.02 -19.17
CA LEU A 119 4.72 5.77 -19.96
C LEU A 119 4.30 7.06 -20.65
N TRP A 120 3.95 6.97 -21.94
CA TRP A 120 3.33 8.08 -22.65
C TRP A 120 1.82 7.97 -22.52
N ILE A 121 1.21 8.92 -21.83
CA ILE A 121 -0.25 9.05 -21.74
C ILE A 121 -0.63 10.29 -22.54
N ARG A 122 -1.30 10.08 -23.67
CA ARG A 122 -1.55 11.12 -24.68
C ARG A 122 -0.20 11.75 -25.10
N ASN A 123 -0.05 13.05 -24.89
CA ASN A 123 1.17 13.82 -25.21
C ASN A 123 2.03 14.10 -23.98
N LYS A 124 1.76 13.45 -22.83
CA LYS A 124 2.51 13.63 -21.60
C LYS A 124 3.31 12.38 -21.28
N LYS A 125 4.62 12.54 -21.13
CA LYS A 125 5.49 11.53 -20.55
C LYS A 125 5.26 11.51 -19.05
N VAL A 126 4.73 10.40 -18.54
CA VAL A 126 4.56 10.15 -17.11
C VAL A 126 5.65 9.19 -16.68
N GLY A 127 6.42 9.59 -15.69
CA GLY A 127 7.42 8.73 -15.08
C GLY A 127 6.83 8.05 -13.86
N CYS A 128 7.11 6.76 -13.72
CA CYS A 128 6.86 5.98 -12.53
C CYS A 128 8.20 5.67 -11.87
N LEU A 129 8.27 5.87 -10.56
CA LEU A 129 9.38 5.45 -9.74
C LEU A 129 8.74 4.94 -8.44
N PRO A 130 8.34 3.66 -8.42
CA PRO A 130 7.70 3.12 -7.23
C PRO A 130 8.72 3.00 -6.10
N ASP A 131 8.26 3.11 -4.86
CA ASP A 131 9.16 3.12 -3.71
C ASP A 131 9.66 1.71 -3.41
N VAL A 132 8.77 0.70 -3.56
CA VAL A 132 9.10 -0.71 -3.36
C VAL A 132 8.51 -1.56 -4.48
N HIS A 133 9.36 -2.40 -5.05
CA HIS A 133 9.00 -3.54 -5.87
C HIS A 133 8.91 -4.78 -5.01
N TYR A 134 7.89 -5.59 -5.22
CA TYR A 134 7.86 -6.93 -4.64
C TYR A 134 8.27 -7.94 -5.68
N TRP A 135 8.97 -8.97 -5.24
CA TRP A 135 9.23 -10.16 -6.04
C TRP A 135 8.80 -11.37 -5.23
N GLN A 136 8.35 -12.42 -5.90
CA GLN A 136 8.16 -13.71 -5.24
C GLN A 136 9.06 -14.70 -5.95
N GLN A 137 9.89 -15.40 -5.19
CA GLN A 137 10.73 -16.44 -5.74
C GLN A 137 9.95 -17.75 -5.66
N SER A 138 9.12 -18.03 -6.66
CA SER A 138 8.37 -19.29 -6.69
C SER A 138 9.31 -20.47 -6.92
N SER A 139 9.05 -21.60 -6.25
CA SER A 139 9.69 -22.90 -6.54
C SER A 139 9.40 -23.39 -7.97
N ILE A 140 8.37 -22.84 -8.60
CA ILE A 140 8.12 -22.93 -10.03
C ILE A 140 9.04 -21.90 -10.71
N PRO A 141 10.00 -22.29 -11.56
CA PRO A 141 10.83 -21.32 -12.26
C PRO A 141 9.95 -20.39 -13.11
N ASN A 142 10.06 -19.07 -12.91
CA ASN A 142 9.47 -17.96 -13.69
C ASN A 142 8.14 -17.32 -13.24
N ARG A 143 7.74 -17.33 -11.96
CA ARG A 143 6.67 -16.43 -11.48
C ARG A 143 7.21 -15.39 -10.51
N ASN A 144 7.42 -14.18 -11.01
CA ASN A 144 7.91 -13.02 -10.26
C ASN A 144 6.76 -12.08 -9.94
N VAL A 145 6.12 -12.18 -8.76
CA VAL A 145 4.98 -11.30 -8.42
C VAL A 145 5.43 -9.87 -8.18
N LEU A 146 5.35 -9.03 -9.21
CA LEU A 146 5.51 -7.58 -9.04
C LEU A 146 4.22 -6.99 -8.47
N MET A 147 4.30 -6.62 -7.21
CA MET A 147 3.42 -5.62 -6.60
C MET A 147 4.19 -4.32 -6.48
N MET A 148 3.47 -3.21 -6.53
CA MET A 148 4.03 -1.88 -6.33
C MET A 148 3.63 -1.35 -4.96
N LEU A 149 4.58 -0.80 -4.20
CA LEU A 149 4.28 0.16 -3.14
C LEU A 149 4.50 1.57 -3.64
N ALA A 150 3.51 2.43 -3.48
CA ALA A 150 3.67 3.88 -3.61
C ALA A 150 3.42 4.54 -2.26
N GLU A 151 4.38 5.33 -1.83
CA GLU A 151 4.40 6.07 -0.59
C GLU A 151 3.89 7.50 -0.81
N PHE A 152 3.00 7.95 0.06
CA PHE A 152 2.46 9.29 0.00
C PHE A 152 2.55 10.00 1.34
N LYS A 153 3.06 11.24 1.28
CA LYS A 153 3.11 12.13 2.42
C LYS A 153 1.72 12.32 3.01
N SER A 154 1.63 12.28 4.34
CA SER A 154 0.38 12.41 5.10
C SER A 154 -0.45 13.66 4.81
N THR A 155 0.11 14.71 4.20
CA THR A 155 -0.64 15.88 3.70
C THR A 155 -1.59 15.53 2.55
N ALA A 156 -1.49 14.33 2.00
CA ALA A 156 -2.39 13.76 1.00
C ALA A 156 -3.78 13.39 1.53
N LEU A 157 -3.90 13.16 2.85
CA LEU A 157 -5.18 12.91 3.49
C LEU A 157 -5.93 14.24 3.62
N LYS A 158 -7.17 14.26 3.14
CA LYS A 158 -8.06 15.39 3.40
C LYS A 158 -8.35 15.40 4.90
N THR A 159 -7.84 16.39 5.62
CA THR A 159 -8.27 16.68 6.99
C THR A 159 -9.74 17.06 6.91
N SER A 160 -10.60 16.24 7.52
CA SER A 160 -12.06 16.43 7.49
C SER A 160 -12.55 17.69 8.23
N GLU A 161 -11.63 18.55 8.68
CA GLU A 161 -11.92 19.76 9.44
C GLU A 161 -12.01 21.02 8.57
N ASP A 162 -11.51 20.98 7.33
CA ASP A 162 -11.67 22.08 6.40
C ASP A 162 -12.82 21.80 5.43
N THR A 163 -13.80 22.71 5.40
CA THR A 163 -14.88 22.86 4.40
C THR A 163 -16.10 21.93 4.51
N VAL A 164 -16.97 22.24 5.48
CA VAL A 164 -18.42 22.34 5.21
C VAL A 164 -18.76 23.83 5.10
N GLU A 165 -18.23 24.48 4.07
CA GLU A 165 -18.96 25.59 3.45
C GLU A 165 -19.45 25.04 2.12
N SER A 166 -20.71 24.63 2.12
CA SER A 166 -21.48 24.39 0.93
C SER A 166 -21.56 25.69 0.13
N GLU A 167 -20.58 25.95 -0.72
CA GLU A 167 -20.80 26.82 -1.86
C GLU A 167 -21.80 26.10 -2.78
N GLU A 168 -23.08 26.39 -2.54
CA GLU A 168 -24.11 26.23 -3.54
C GLU A 168 -23.67 27.04 -4.77
N PHE A 169 -23.18 26.34 -5.77
CA PHE A 169 -22.89 26.89 -7.08
C PHE A 169 -24.23 27.31 -7.71
N SER A 170 -24.68 28.53 -7.43
CA SER A 170 -25.85 29.10 -8.10
C SER A 170 -25.45 29.49 -9.51
N SER A 171 -25.69 28.61 -10.47
CA SER A 171 -25.72 28.99 -11.88
C SER A 171 -26.90 29.93 -12.10
N THR A 172 -26.61 31.23 -12.10
CA THR A 172 -27.53 32.26 -12.60
C THR A 172 -27.50 32.16 -14.11
N GLU A 173 -28.48 31.45 -14.69
CA GLU A 173 -28.78 31.52 -16.11
C GLU A 173 -29.67 32.75 -16.35
N ASP A 174 -29.15 33.68 -17.14
CA ASP A 174 -29.96 34.69 -17.81
C ASP A 174 -29.62 34.65 -19.31
N ILE A 175 -30.69 34.81 -20.11
CA ILE A 175 -30.74 35.15 -21.55
C ILE A 175 -31.17 34.02 -22.52
N SER A 176 -32.50 33.97 -22.65
CA SER A 176 -33.31 34.10 -23.88
C SER A 176 -33.35 32.98 -24.94
N THR A 177 -34.49 32.30 -24.95
CA THR A 177 -35.42 32.03 -26.07
C THR A 177 -34.87 32.04 -27.51
N THR A 178 -34.92 30.87 -28.15
CA THR A 178 -35.66 30.69 -29.42
C THR A 178 -35.98 29.21 -29.64
N ASP A 179 -37.23 28.95 -30.02
CA ASP A 179 -37.90 27.66 -30.11
C ASP A 179 -37.22 26.65 -31.06
N SER A 180 -37.15 25.38 -30.63
CA SER A 180 -37.32 24.20 -31.51
C SER A 180 -37.53 22.93 -30.68
N THR A 181 -38.75 22.43 -30.77
CA THR A 181 -39.32 21.23 -30.16
C THR A 181 -38.54 19.96 -30.51
N SER A 182 -37.95 19.30 -29.52
CA SER A 182 -37.62 17.85 -29.55
C SER A 182 -37.53 17.32 -28.11
N THR A 183 -38.62 16.70 -27.66
CA THR A 183 -38.76 16.08 -26.35
C THR A 183 -37.91 14.81 -26.29
N SER A 184 -36.70 14.92 -25.76
CA SER A 184 -35.92 13.77 -25.29
C SER A 184 -35.69 13.97 -23.79
N THR A 185 -36.49 13.26 -22.98
CA THR A 185 -36.38 13.22 -21.52
C THR A 185 -35.10 12.50 -21.14
N SER A 186 -33.98 13.24 -21.13
CA SER A 186 -32.72 12.85 -20.53
C SER A 186 -32.90 12.86 -19.01
N TYR A 187 -33.08 11.67 -18.44
CA TYR A 187 -33.03 11.47 -17.00
C TYR A 187 -31.64 11.88 -16.53
N HIS A 188 -31.52 13.06 -15.91
CA HIS A 188 -30.37 13.45 -15.11
C HIS A 188 -30.27 12.47 -13.94
N LYS A 189 -29.58 11.36 -14.18
CA LYS A 189 -29.23 10.36 -13.17
C LYS A 189 -28.42 11.11 -12.11
N LYS A 190 -29.01 11.27 -10.93
CA LYS A 190 -28.39 11.87 -9.74
C LYS A 190 -26.98 11.29 -9.62
N PRO A 191 -25.91 12.10 -9.50
CA PRO A 191 -24.56 11.60 -9.51
C PRO A 191 -24.42 10.50 -8.46
N GLU A 192 -24.01 9.31 -8.90
CA GLU A 192 -23.63 8.21 -8.00
C GLU A 192 -22.64 8.78 -7.00
N LYS A 193 -22.89 8.49 -5.70
CA LYS A 193 -22.04 8.97 -4.61
C LYS A 193 -20.58 8.78 -5.01
N SER A 194 -19.81 9.87 -5.04
CA SER A 194 -18.38 9.82 -5.37
C SER A 194 -17.73 8.69 -4.55
N PRO A 195 -16.90 7.84 -5.16
CA PRO A 195 -16.27 6.72 -4.45
C PRO A 195 -15.65 7.22 -3.15
N TRP A 196 -15.88 6.51 -2.04
CA TRP A 196 -15.52 6.95 -0.69
C TRP A 196 -14.05 7.38 -0.59
N ILE A 197 -13.16 6.79 -1.39
CA ILE A 197 -11.74 7.11 -1.45
C ILE A 197 -11.47 8.59 -1.81
N HIS A 198 -12.27 9.21 -2.69
CA HIS A 198 -12.12 10.62 -3.06
C HIS A 198 -12.46 11.59 -1.92
N SER A 199 -13.20 11.11 -0.91
CA SER A 199 -13.44 11.88 0.32
C SER A 199 -12.26 11.81 1.29
N LYS A 200 -11.37 10.82 1.14
CA LYS A 200 -10.25 10.56 2.06
C LYS A 200 -8.91 10.98 1.49
N ILE A 201 -8.72 10.85 0.17
CA ILE A 201 -7.44 11.08 -0.50
C ILE A 201 -7.59 12.17 -1.56
N HIS A 202 -6.57 13.02 -1.67
CA HIS A 202 -6.52 14.03 -2.71
C HIS A 202 -6.58 13.40 -4.12
N PRO A 203 -7.41 13.92 -5.04
CA PRO A 203 -7.52 13.36 -6.40
C PRO A 203 -6.18 13.25 -7.14
N ASP A 204 -5.27 14.21 -6.95
CA ASP A 204 -3.95 14.18 -7.62
C ASP A 204 -3.09 13.00 -7.17
N VAL A 205 -3.21 12.59 -5.90
CA VAL A 205 -2.49 11.42 -5.35
C VAL A 205 -3.04 10.14 -5.96
N LEU A 206 -4.38 10.02 -6.05
CA LEU A 206 -5.02 8.88 -6.72
C LEU A 206 -4.67 8.83 -8.21
N ALA A 207 -4.61 9.99 -8.88
CA ALA A 207 -4.23 10.08 -10.28
C ALA A 207 -2.77 9.69 -10.51
N GLN A 208 -1.84 10.19 -9.66
CA GLN A 208 -0.44 9.80 -9.70
C GLN A 208 -0.28 8.30 -9.51
N PHE A 209 -0.87 7.75 -8.45
CA PHE A 209 -0.82 6.33 -8.15
C PHE A 209 -1.38 5.47 -9.30
N GLY A 210 -2.51 5.88 -9.89
CA GLY A 210 -3.07 5.21 -11.05
C GLY A 210 -2.14 5.21 -12.26
N HIS A 211 -1.40 6.31 -12.48
CA HIS A 211 -0.38 6.35 -13.53
C HIS A 211 0.80 5.43 -13.25
N GLU A 212 1.23 5.34 -12.00
CA GLU A 212 2.31 4.45 -11.58
C GLU A 212 1.90 2.99 -11.81
N MET A 213 0.69 2.60 -11.37
CA MET A 213 0.13 1.27 -11.65
C MET A 213 0.07 0.95 -13.14
N LEU A 214 -0.35 1.91 -13.98
CA LEU A 214 -0.36 1.74 -15.44
C LEU A 214 1.04 1.57 -16.01
N ALA A 215 2.04 2.28 -15.48
CA ALA A 215 3.41 2.17 -15.93
C ALA A 215 3.99 0.79 -15.58
N GLU A 216 3.74 0.27 -14.38
CA GLU A 216 4.23 -1.05 -13.94
C GLU A 216 3.38 -2.22 -14.41
N CYS A 217 2.29 -1.98 -15.14
CA CYS A 217 1.39 -3.06 -15.52
C CYS A 217 2.06 -4.15 -16.35
N HIS A 218 3.04 -3.79 -17.17
CA HIS A 218 3.80 -4.72 -18.01
C HIS A 218 4.72 -5.66 -17.22
N ASN A 219 5.07 -5.28 -15.99
CA ASN A 219 5.93 -6.07 -15.11
C ASN A 219 5.12 -6.89 -14.09
N SER A 220 3.80 -6.70 -14.01
CA SER A 220 2.94 -7.46 -13.10
C SER A 220 2.79 -8.92 -13.53
N ILE A 221 2.65 -9.84 -12.59
CA ILE A 221 2.23 -11.22 -12.92
C ILE A 221 0.78 -11.31 -13.31
N PHE A 222 0.01 -10.28 -12.99
CA PHE A 222 -1.41 -10.23 -13.26
C PHE A 222 -1.70 -9.62 -14.62
N VAL A 223 -0.70 -9.41 -15.49
CA VAL A 223 -0.91 -8.83 -16.84
C VAL A 223 -2.14 -9.45 -17.53
N PRO A 224 -3.10 -8.64 -18.00
CA PRO A 224 -3.03 -7.17 -18.14
C PRO A 224 -3.39 -6.36 -16.88
N GLU A 225 -3.78 -7.00 -15.79
CA GLU A 225 -4.10 -6.36 -14.52
C GLU A 225 -2.86 -6.10 -13.64
N THR A 226 -3.03 -5.30 -12.59
CA THR A 226 -1.93 -4.93 -11.69
C THR A 226 -2.46 -4.71 -10.28
N LEU A 227 -1.72 -5.23 -9.30
CA LEU A 227 -1.98 -4.98 -7.89
C LEU A 227 -0.99 -3.94 -7.36
N GLY A 228 -1.51 -2.92 -6.71
CA GLY A 228 -0.74 -1.85 -6.09
C GLY A 228 -1.10 -1.72 -4.61
N ILE A 229 -0.15 -1.25 -3.83
CA ILE A 229 -0.30 -0.95 -2.42
C ILE A 229 0.04 0.53 -2.25
N MET A 230 -0.87 1.28 -1.66
CA MET A 230 -0.64 2.65 -1.25
C MET A 230 -0.35 2.66 0.25
N CYS A 231 0.82 3.17 0.64
CA CYS A 231 1.20 3.33 2.04
C CYS A 231 1.21 4.81 2.43
N MET A 232 0.58 5.13 3.55
CA MET A 232 0.52 6.47 4.13
C MET A 232 0.74 6.36 5.63
N LYS A 233 2.00 6.44 6.08
CA LYS A 233 2.40 6.17 7.47
C LYS A 233 1.99 4.76 7.91
N THR A 234 1.00 4.65 8.79
CA THR A 234 0.47 3.37 9.31
C THR A 234 -0.69 2.83 8.47
N LYS A 235 -1.16 3.62 7.49
CA LYS A 235 -2.34 3.29 6.70
C LYS A 235 -1.97 2.63 5.39
N ILE A 236 -2.65 1.53 5.07
CA ILE A 236 -2.45 0.72 3.87
C ILE A 236 -3.75 0.66 3.09
N ILE A 237 -3.65 0.79 1.76
CA ILE A 237 -4.76 0.56 0.84
C ILE A 237 -4.26 -0.34 -0.28
N PHE A 238 -4.94 -1.46 -0.50
CA PHE A 238 -4.71 -2.26 -1.70
C PHE A 238 -5.55 -1.73 -2.83
N SER A 239 -4.99 -1.83 -4.02
CA SER A 239 -5.62 -1.39 -5.25
C SER A 239 -5.44 -2.43 -6.33
N TYR A 240 -6.46 -2.58 -7.15
CA TYR A 240 -6.46 -3.49 -8.28
C TYR A 240 -6.84 -2.71 -9.54
N LEU A 241 -5.87 -2.57 -10.43
CA LEU A 241 -6.04 -1.97 -11.73
C LEU A 241 -6.45 -3.06 -12.72
N GLN A 242 -7.63 -2.92 -13.30
CA GLN A 242 -8.11 -3.80 -14.36
C GLN A 242 -7.99 -3.12 -15.72
N LEU A 243 -7.29 -3.77 -16.64
CA LEU A 243 -7.14 -3.34 -18.03
C LEU A 243 -7.75 -4.37 -18.98
N SER A 244 -8.43 -3.89 -20.02
CA SER A 244 -8.80 -4.78 -21.12
C SER A 244 -7.54 -5.18 -21.91
N ASN A 245 -7.52 -6.39 -22.47
CA ASN A 245 -6.44 -6.83 -23.36
C ASN A 245 -6.21 -5.90 -24.57
N LYS A 246 -7.25 -5.19 -25.02
CA LYS A 246 -7.11 -4.15 -26.04
C LYS A 246 -6.33 -2.96 -25.47
N HIS A 247 -6.77 -2.42 -24.34
CA HIS A 247 -6.11 -1.30 -23.67
C HIS A 247 -4.64 -1.59 -23.34
N TYR A 248 -4.33 -2.78 -22.82
CA TYR A 248 -2.95 -3.18 -22.56
C TYR A 248 -2.09 -3.26 -23.84
N ARG A 249 -2.61 -3.83 -24.93
CA ARG A 249 -1.89 -3.87 -26.21
C ARG A 249 -1.64 -2.48 -26.76
N ASP A 250 -2.62 -1.59 -26.66
CA ASP A 250 -2.51 -0.21 -27.14
C ASP A 250 -1.50 0.59 -26.30
N LEU A 251 -1.42 0.34 -24.99
CA LEU A 251 -0.36 0.87 -24.11
C LEU A 251 1.04 0.36 -24.52
N LYS A 252 1.16 -0.93 -24.83
CA LYS A 252 2.44 -1.56 -25.25
C LYS A 252 2.88 -1.16 -26.66
N GLY A 253 1.93 -0.76 -27.52
CA GLY A 253 2.21 -0.38 -28.91
C GLY A 253 3.02 0.90 -29.08
N TYR A 254 3.15 1.73 -28.02
CA TYR A 254 3.87 3.00 -28.01
C TYR A 254 3.48 3.99 -29.14
N GLU A 255 2.34 3.80 -29.80
CA GLU A 255 1.87 4.77 -30.80
C GLU A 255 1.29 5.99 -30.05
N PRO A 256 1.87 7.19 -30.23
CA PRO A 256 1.35 8.41 -29.61
C PRO A 256 -0.12 8.61 -30.00
N GLY A 257 -1.01 8.69 -29.00
CA GLY A 257 -2.45 8.92 -29.20
C GLY A 257 -3.34 7.66 -29.22
N ALA A 258 -2.77 6.44 -29.22
CA ALA A 258 -3.56 5.20 -29.28
C ALA A 258 -4.49 4.97 -28.06
N VAL A 259 -4.22 5.65 -26.94
CA VAL A 259 -4.94 5.48 -25.67
C VAL A 259 -6.02 6.57 -25.47
N GLU A 260 -6.26 7.42 -26.47
CA GLU A 260 -7.32 8.44 -26.39
C GLU A 260 -8.69 7.76 -26.33
N ASN A 261 -9.43 8.03 -25.24
CA ASN A 261 -10.77 7.50 -24.94
C ASN A 261 -10.84 6.08 -24.35
N MET A 262 -9.72 5.52 -23.88
CA MET A 262 -9.77 4.31 -23.06
C MET A 262 -9.90 4.65 -21.59
N CYS A 263 -10.75 3.90 -20.88
CA CYS A 263 -10.86 3.96 -19.43
C CYS A 263 -10.29 2.68 -18.83
N SER A 264 -9.49 2.83 -17.78
CA SER A 264 -9.16 1.77 -16.85
C SER A 264 -10.02 1.92 -15.59
N HIS A 265 -10.23 0.82 -14.88
CA HIS A 265 -10.91 0.86 -13.59
C HIS A 265 -9.92 0.46 -12.50
N ILE A 266 -9.81 1.30 -11.47
CA ILE A 266 -9.04 1.00 -10.27
C ILE A 266 -10.03 0.76 -9.14
N GLN A 267 -9.95 -0.43 -8.56
CA GLN A 267 -10.68 -0.79 -7.35
C GLN A 267 -9.77 -0.58 -6.15
N TYR A 268 -10.34 -0.07 -5.06
CA TYR A 268 -9.61 0.16 -3.80
C TYR A 268 -10.27 -0.63 -2.68
N THR A 269 -9.47 -1.25 -1.82
CA THR A 269 -9.95 -1.77 -0.54
C THR A 269 -10.23 -0.62 0.42
N GLN A 270 -10.91 -0.92 1.53
CA GLN A 270 -10.91 -0.01 2.68
C GLN A 270 -9.47 0.32 3.14
N ILE A 271 -9.34 1.38 3.93
CA ILE A 271 -8.07 1.75 4.56
C ILE A 271 -7.86 0.83 5.76
N PHE A 272 -6.72 0.15 5.78
CA PHE A 272 -6.26 -0.63 6.92
C PHE A 272 -5.25 0.20 7.71
N ASP A 273 -5.33 0.16 9.04
CA ASP A 273 -4.30 0.73 9.91
C ASP A 273 -3.47 -0.41 10.54
N ILE A 274 -2.18 -0.49 10.23
CA ILE A 274 -1.30 -1.54 10.77
C ILE A 274 -1.19 -1.49 12.29
N MET A 275 -1.55 -0.37 12.93
CA MET A 275 -1.57 -0.25 14.38
C MET A 275 -2.82 -0.91 14.99
N GLU A 276 -3.87 -1.15 14.21
CA GLU A 276 -5.09 -1.83 14.65
C GLU A 276 -4.95 -3.35 14.48
N ALA A 277 -5.29 -4.10 15.55
CA ALA A 277 -5.08 -5.55 15.57
C ALA A 277 -5.95 -6.30 14.55
N GLU A 278 -7.19 -5.85 14.38
CA GLU A 278 -8.14 -6.45 13.44
C GLU A 278 -7.68 -6.26 11.99
N ASP A 279 -7.21 -5.07 11.66
CA ASP A 279 -6.69 -4.74 10.33
C ASP A 279 -5.41 -5.51 10.03
N ARG A 280 -4.52 -5.71 11.02
CA ARG A 280 -3.35 -6.59 10.86
C ARG A 280 -3.73 -8.01 10.49
N ASN A 281 -4.77 -8.57 11.10
CA ASN A 281 -5.22 -9.93 10.78
C ASN A 281 -5.75 -10.00 9.34
N GLN A 282 -6.56 -9.03 8.93
CA GLN A 282 -7.05 -8.93 7.55
C GLN A 282 -5.90 -8.74 6.54
N LEU A 283 -4.90 -7.93 6.89
CA LEU A 283 -3.69 -7.74 6.07
C LEU A 283 -2.93 -9.05 5.89
N LEU A 284 -2.72 -9.82 6.96
CA LEU A 284 -2.07 -11.13 6.89
C LEU A 284 -2.84 -12.09 5.98
N ASP A 285 -4.17 -12.09 6.04
CA ASP A 285 -5.00 -12.89 5.13
C ASP A 285 -4.78 -12.46 3.67
N VAL A 286 -4.79 -11.15 3.39
CA VAL A 286 -4.54 -10.64 2.02
C VAL A 286 -3.16 -11.06 1.53
N PHE A 287 -2.10 -10.86 2.31
CA PHE A 287 -0.75 -11.26 1.90
C PHE A 287 -0.60 -12.76 1.74
N PHE A 288 -1.25 -13.55 2.59
CA PHE A 288 -1.29 -15.00 2.46
C PHE A 288 -2.00 -15.46 1.18
N TRP A 289 -3.10 -14.80 0.83
CA TRP A 289 -3.79 -15.07 -0.44
C TRP A 289 -2.96 -14.68 -1.65
N LEU A 290 -2.12 -13.65 -1.56
CA LEU A 290 -1.20 -13.27 -2.64
C LEU A 290 -0.11 -14.33 -2.86
N ASP A 291 0.34 -15.00 -1.79
CA ASP A 291 1.31 -16.09 -1.87
C ASP A 291 0.71 -17.37 -2.48
N LYS A 292 -0.53 -17.71 -2.10
CA LYS A 292 -1.16 -18.99 -2.48
C LYS A 292 -1.75 -19.09 -3.88
N LYS A 293 -1.86 -17.98 -4.59
CA LYS A 293 -2.75 -17.91 -5.73
C LYS A 293 -2.06 -18.34 -7.03
N GLU A 294 -2.32 -19.58 -7.44
CA GLU A 294 -2.78 -19.80 -8.81
C GLU A 294 -4.08 -18.99 -8.96
N ILE A 295 -4.01 -17.74 -9.42
CA ILE A 295 -5.21 -16.93 -9.62
C ILE A 295 -6.00 -17.55 -10.78
N GLU A 296 -6.97 -18.41 -10.48
CA GLU A 296 -8.16 -18.40 -11.33
C GLU A 296 -8.74 -16.98 -11.21
N PRO A 297 -8.94 -16.28 -12.35
CA PRO A 297 -9.35 -14.89 -12.37
C PRO A 297 -10.60 -14.74 -11.51
N PHE A 298 -10.70 -13.65 -10.74
CA PHE A 298 -11.88 -13.29 -9.97
C PHE A 298 -13.08 -13.11 -10.91
N THR A 299 -13.72 -14.20 -11.31
CA THR A 299 -15.01 -14.21 -11.97
C THR A 299 -16.06 -14.09 -10.88
N ARG A 300 -16.58 -12.87 -10.71
CA ARG A 300 -17.90 -12.64 -10.13
C ARG A 300 -18.95 -12.78 -11.21
#